data_AF-A0A2E3HQP6-F1
#
_entry.id   AF-A0A2E3HQP6-F1
#
_cell.length_a   1.000
_cell.length_b   1.000
_cell.length_c   1.000
_cell.angle_alpha   90.00
_cell.angle_beta   90.00
_cell.angle_gamma   90.00
#
_symmetry.space_group_name_H-M   'P 1'
#
loop_
_entity.id
_entity.type
_entity.pdbx_description
1 polymer ?
#
loop_
_entity_poly.entity_id
_entity_poly.type
_entity_poly.pdbx_seq_one_letter_code
_entity_poly.pdbx_strand_id
1 'polypeptide(L)'
;MFYIYENSSTYIIGKPDRNGVARPDHSQSYKTMSSAKAGLTRIAKASGLLQTDPNYPLYRYSICEAEKFHNNIEKSVKKKNIMNGKEFMEKVNTPYYCSPSSETYWSM
;
A
#
# COMPACT_ATOMS: atom_id res chain seq x y z
N MET A 1 -8.52 -12.50 2.97
CA MET A 1 -8.24 -11.09 3.32
C MET A 1 -8.03 -10.31 2.02
N PHE A 2 -8.36 -9.03 1.99
CA PHE A 2 -8.32 -8.16 0.83
C PHE A 2 -7.53 -6.88 1.15
N TYR A 3 -6.79 -6.39 0.16
CA TYR A 3 -6.10 -5.10 0.21
C TYR A 3 -6.77 -4.11 -0.74
N ILE A 4 -6.78 -2.85 -0.32
CA ILE A 4 -6.93 -1.71 -1.24
C ILE A 4 -5.51 -1.26 -1.56
N TYR A 5 -5.14 -1.19 -2.83
CA TYR A 5 -3.80 -0.79 -3.24
C TYR A 5 -3.84 0.23 -4.37
N GLU A 6 -2.77 0.99 -4.52
CA GLU A 6 -2.60 1.94 -5.61
C GLU A 6 -2.13 1.26 -6.90
N ASN A 7 -2.80 1.54 -8.01
CA ASN A 7 -2.54 0.88 -9.30
C ASN A 7 -1.13 1.12 -9.83
N SER A 8 -0.57 2.32 -9.62
CA SER A 8 0.74 2.70 -10.14
C SER A 8 1.89 2.18 -9.28
N SER A 9 1.84 2.39 -7.96
CA SER A 9 2.93 2.07 -7.03
C SER A 9 2.83 0.70 -6.40
N THR A 10 1.63 0.11 -6.37
CA THR A 10 1.28 -1.11 -5.60
C THR A 10 1.46 -0.97 -4.09
N TYR A 11 1.43 0.26 -3.56
CA TYR A 11 1.32 0.48 -2.12
C TYR A 11 -0.06 0.05 -1.61
N ILE A 12 -0.08 -0.68 -0.49
CA ILE A 12 -1.30 -0.95 0.27
C ILE A 12 -1.74 0.36 0.93
N ILE A 13 -3.01 0.72 0.77
CA ILE A 13 -3.56 2.00 1.20
C ILE A 13 -4.37 1.84 2.49
N GLY A 14 -4.03 2.70 3.45
CA GLY A 14 -4.66 2.81 4.75
C GLY A 14 -6.03 3.47 4.73
N LYS A 15 -6.58 3.67 5.94
CA LYS A 15 -7.79 4.46 6.13
C LYS A 15 -7.49 5.95 5.92
N PRO A 16 -8.48 6.76 5.49
CA PRO A 16 -8.30 8.20 5.42
C PRO A 16 -8.10 8.77 6.82
N ASP A 17 -7.19 9.74 6.95
CA ASP A 17 -6.99 10.51 8.18
C ASP A 17 -8.12 11.53 8.41
N ARG A 18 -8.00 12.32 9.49
CA ARG A 18 -8.97 13.39 9.81
C ARG A 18 -9.05 14.45 8.70
N ASN A 19 -8.00 14.63 7.91
CA ASN A 19 -7.93 15.57 6.80
C ASN A 19 -8.39 14.95 5.48
N GLY A 20 -8.86 13.69 5.52
CA GLY A 20 -9.36 12.96 4.36
C GLY A 20 -8.29 12.33 3.47
N VAL A 21 -7.03 12.31 3.91
CA VAL A 21 -5.91 11.78 3.12
C VAL A 21 -5.68 10.32 3.48
N ALA A 22 -5.77 9.44 2.48
CA ALA A 22 -5.39 8.03 2.62
C ALA A 22 -3.90 7.83 2.32
N ARG A 23 -3.14 7.38 3.32
CA ARG A 23 -1.69 7.13 3.23
C ARG A 23 -1.37 5.65 3.01
N PRO A 24 -0.20 5.32 2.43
CA PRO A 24 0.29 3.94 2.42
C PRO A 24 0.37 3.36 3.83
N ASP A 25 -0.18 2.17 4.02
CA ASP A 25 -0.16 1.42 5.27
C ASP A 25 -0.14 -0.08 4.94
N HIS A 26 1.01 -0.72 5.14
CA HIS A 26 1.22 -2.14 4.83
C HIS A 26 0.37 -3.08 5.70
N SER A 27 -0.14 -2.60 6.84
CA SER A 27 -0.88 -3.42 7.81
C SER A 27 -2.39 -3.44 7.54
N GLN A 28 -2.88 -2.45 6.78
CA GLN A 28 -4.31 -2.29 6.58
C GLN A 28 -4.86 -3.39 5.68
N SER A 29 -5.81 -4.17 6.20
CA SER A 29 -6.44 -5.26 5.48
C SER A 29 -7.93 -5.40 5.80
N TYR A 30 -8.65 -6.09 4.91
CA TYR A 30 -10.10 -6.26 5.00
C TYR A 30 -10.47 -7.75 4.94
N LYS A 31 -11.34 -8.20 5.84
CA LYS A 31 -11.69 -9.64 5.90
C LYS A 31 -12.45 -10.11 4.65
N THR A 32 -13.35 -9.27 4.13
CA THR A 32 -14.23 -9.60 3.00
C THR A 32 -14.17 -8.55 1.89
N MET A 33 -14.49 -8.94 0.66
CA MET A 33 -14.56 -8.02 -0.48
C MET A 33 -15.54 -6.86 -0.23
N SER A 34 -16.69 -7.14 0.39
CA SER A 34 -17.68 -6.12 0.75
C SER A 34 -17.12 -5.08 1.70
N SER A 35 -16.34 -5.51 2.71
CA SER A 35 -15.69 -4.58 3.64
C SER A 35 -14.61 -3.72 2.95
N ALA A 36 -13.87 -4.28 1.98
CA ALA A 36 -12.90 -3.53 1.19
C ALA A 36 -13.58 -2.49 0.28
N LYS A 37 -14.69 -2.84 -0.39
CA LYS A 37 -15.49 -1.89 -1.19
C LYS A 37 -16.01 -0.72 -0.35
N ALA A 38 -16.49 -1.01 0.86
CA ALA A 38 -16.92 0.01 1.80
C ALA A 38 -15.73 0.90 2.24
N GLY A 39 -14.55 0.33 2.48
CA GLY A 39 -13.31 1.06 2.75
C GLY A 39 -12.94 2.03 1.61
N LEU A 40 -12.96 1.55 0.37
CA LEU A 40 -12.68 2.38 -0.82
C LEU A 40 -13.69 3.51 -0.97
N THR A 41 -14.97 3.24 -0.69
CA THR A 41 -16.01 4.27 -0.70
C THR A 41 -15.76 5.37 0.35
N ARG A 42 -15.23 5.00 1.53
CA ARG A 42 -14.85 6.00 2.56
C ARG A 42 -13.67 6.85 2.09
N ILE A 43 -12.68 6.25 1.44
CA ILE A 43 -11.54 6.98 0.85
C ILE A 43 -12.04 7.96 -0.21
N ALA A 44 -12.94 7.53 -1.10
CA ALA A 44 -13.54 8.40 -2.13
C ALA A 44 -14.33 9.58 -1.55
N LYS A 45 -15.12 9.36 -0.50
CA LYS A 45 -15.85 10.45 0.18
C LYS A 45 -14.91 11.41 0.89
N ALA A 46 -13.84 10.87 1.48
CA ALA A 46 -12.85 11.63 2.22
C ALA A 46 -11.96 12.48 1.32
N SER A 47 -11.71 12.05 0.07
CA SER A 47 -10.79 12.76 -0.83
C SER A 47 -11.33 14.10 -1.34
N GLY A 48 -12.63 14.36 -1.23
CA GLY A 48 -13.25 15.61 -1.72
C GLY A 48 -13.17 15.81 -3.24
N LEU A 49 -12.87 14.74 -3.99
CA LEU A 49 -12.77 14.76 -5.45
C LEU A 49 -14.10 14.34 -6.08
N LEU A 50 -14.40 14.87 -7.26
CA LEU A 50 -15.53 14.43 -8.05
C LEU A 50 -15.14 13.20 -8.88
N GLN A 51 -16.14 12.43 -9.33
CA GLN A 51 -15.91 11.29 -10.21
C GLN A 51 -15.37 11.70 -11.59
N THR A 52 -15.49 12.97 -11.96
CA THR A 52 -14.92 13.53 -13.19
C THR A 52 -13.41 13.72 -13.11
N ASP A 53 -12.83 13.73 -11.90
CA ASP A 53 -11.41 13.91 -11.72
C ASP A 53 -10.63 12.63 -12.11
N PRO A 54 -9.57 12.74 -12.91
CA PRO A 54 -8.72 11.59 -13.27
C PRO A 54 -8.10 10.88 -12.05
N ASN A 55 -7.90 11.62 -10.96
CA ASN A 55 -7.31 11.14 -9.72
C ASN A 55 -8.36 10.61 -8.71
N TYR A 56 -9.62 10.48 -9.13
CA TYR A 56 -10.67 9.99 -8.24
C TYR A 56 -10.31 8.60 -7.67
N PRO A 57 -10.49 8.35 -6.35
CA PRO A 57 -9.98 7.15 -5.70
C PRO A 57 -10.44 5.81 -6.30
N LEU A 58 -11.62 5.74 -6.92
CA LEU A 58 -12.08 4.51 -7.57
C LEU A 58 -11.28 4.15 -8.84
N TYR A 59 -10.61 5.11 -9.46
CA TYR A 59 -9.75 4.87 -10.63
C TYR A 59 -8.29 4.65 -10.22
N ARG A 60 -7.86 5.33 -9.16
CA ARG A 60 -6.49 5.26 -8.64
C ARG A 60 -6.22 3.96 -7.87
N TYR A 61 -7.22 3.46 -7.15
CA TYR A 61 -7.09 2.31 -6.28
C TYR A 61 -7.89 1.11 -6.78
N SER A 62 -7.37 -0.09 -6.51
CA SER A 62 -8.02 -1.36 -6.80
C SER A 62 -8.08 -2.24 -5.56
N ILE A 63 -8.91 -3.28 -5.62
CA ILE A 63 -9.09 -4.27 -4.55
C ILE A 63 -8.61 -5.63 -5.05
N CYS A 64 -7.77 -6.31 -4.28
CA CYS A 64 -7.35 -7.68 -4.57
C CYS A 64 -7.26 -8.52 -3.30
N GLU A 65 -7.31 -9.84 -3.46
CA GLU A 65 -7.03 -10.80 -2.40
C GLU A 65 -5.55 -10.77 -2.03
N ALA A 66 -5.25 -10.99 -0.74
CA ALA A 66 -3.90 -10.89 -0.22
C ALA A 66 -2.90 -11.82 -0.93
N GLU A 67 -3.26 -13.09 -1.13
CA GLU A 67 -2.39 -14.08 -1.76
C GLU A 67 -2.09 -13.72 -3.22
N LYS A 68 -3.14 -13.38 -3.99
CA LYS A 68 -2.98 -12.96 -5.39
C LYS A 68 -2.16 -11.67 -5.51
N PHE A 69 -2.34 -10.74 -4.56
CA PHE A 69 -1.60 -9.49 -4.54
C PHE A 69 -0.10 -9.71 -4.37
N HIS A 70 0.33 -10.44 -3.33
CA HIS A 70 1.75 -10.67 -3.06
C HIS A 70 2.46 -11.50 -4.16
N ASN A 71 1.73 -12.42 -4.78
CA ASN A 71 2.27 -13.32 -5.81
C ASN A 71 2.42 -12.64 -7.18
N ASN A 72 1.42 -11.86 -7.62
CA ASN A 72 1.33 -11.43 -9.02
C ASN A 72 1.34 -9.90 -9.23
N ILE A 73 0.99 -9.12 -8.21
CA ILE A 73 0.74 -7.68 -8.37
C ILE A 73 1.83 -6.86 -7.69
N GLU A 74 2.23 -7.25 -6.47
CA GLU A 74 3.14 -6.48 -5.65
C GLU A 74 4.51 -6.31 -6.29
N LYS A 75 4.88 -5.05 -6.53
CA LYS A 75 6.17 -4.69 -7.12
C LYS A 75 7.31 -4.93 -6.13
N SER A 76 8.48 -5.17 -6.71
CA SER A 76 9.74 -5.22 -5.97
C SER A 76 10.61 -4.03 -6.36
N VAL A 77 11.33 -3.48 -5.39
CA VAL A 77 12.25 -2.36 -5.54
C VAL A 77 13.66 -2.83 -5.22
N LYS A 78 14.62 -2.36 -6.01
CA LYS A 78 16.04 -2.57 -5.74
C LYS A 78 16.50 -1.60 -4.66
N LYS A 79 17.01 -2.14 -3.56
CA LYS A 79 17.57 -1.37 -2.44
C LYS A 79 19.00 -1.79 -2.16
N LYS A 80 19.71 -0.96 -1.41
CA LYS A 80 21.09 -1.21 -0.99
C LYS A 80 21.10 -1.49 0.51
N ASN A 81 21.75 -2.58 0.91
CA ASN A 81 21.95 -2.90 2.31
C ASN A 81 22.95 -1.91 2.92
N ILE A 82 22.60 -1.37 4.09
CA ILE A 82 23.37 -0.27 4.71
C ILE A 82 24.74 -0.74 5.24
N MET A 83 24.86 -2.01 5.67
CA MET A 83 26.07 -2.54 6.31
C MET A 83 27.12 -3.02 5.31
N ASN A 84 26.69 -3.72 4.26
CA ASN A 84 27.61 -4.33 3.29
C ASN A 84 27.58 -3.64 1.92
N GLY A 85 26.67 -2.67 1.71
CA GLY A 85 26.52 -1.95 0.46
C GLY A 85 26.03 -2.80 -0.72
N LYS A 86 25.64 -4.06 -0.52
CA LYS A 86 25.16 -4.94 -1.58
C LYS A 86 23.72 -4.58 -1.94
N GLU A 87 23.42 -4.67 -3.23
CA GLU A 87 22.07 -4.45 -3.73
C GLU A 87 21.23 -5.73 -3.57
N PHE A 88 19.96 -5.56 -3.20
CA PHE A 88 19.00 -6.64 -3.08
C PHE A 88 17.62 -6.16 -3.54
N MET A 89 16.74 -7.12 -3.84
CA MET A 89 15.35 -6.84 -4.21
C MET A 89 14.45 -7.04 -2.99
N GLU A 90 13.59 -6.08 -2.73
CA GLU A 90 12.63 -6.10 -1.63
C GLU A 90 11.23 -5.73 -2.14
N LYS A 91 10.18 -6.24 -1.51
CA LYS A 91 8.81 -5.82 -1.80
C LYS A 91 8.58 -4.36 -1.41
N VAL A 92 7.76 -3.66 -2.19
CA VAL A 92 7.43 -2.24 -1.97
C VAL A 92 6.81 -2.00 -0.59
N ASN A 93 5.99 -2.94 -0.09
CA ASN A 93 5.29 -2.79 1.19
C ASN A 93 6.06 -3.35 2.39
N THR A 94 7.33 -3.76 2.23
CA THR A 94 8.13 -4.21 3.37
C THR A 94 8.31 -3.07 4.38
N PRO A 95 7.95 -3.25 5.66
CA PRO A 95 8.12 -2.22 6.67
C PRO A 95 9.57 -1.81 6.81
N TYR A 96 9.81 -0.53 7.12
CA TYR A 96 11.16 0.03 7.20
C TYR A 96 12.05 -0.74 8.19
N TYR A 97 11.50 -1.13 9.35
CA TYR A 97 12.22 -1.88 10.38
C TYR A 97 12.48 -3.36 10.02
N CYS A 98 11.85 -3.87 8.95
CA CYS A 98 12.13 -5.22 8.42
C CYS A 98 13.11 -5.19 7.23
N SER A 99 13.65 -4.01 6.87
CA SER A 99 14.50 -3.86 5.70
C SER A 99 15.98 -3.76 6.07
N PRO A 100 16.87 -4.62 5.54
CA PRO A 100 18.32 -4.49 5.71
C PRO A 100 18.94 -3.20 5.17
N SER A 101 18.15 -2.39 4.45
CA SER A 101 18.51 -1.04 3.99
C SER A 101 18.34 0.05 5.06
N SER A 102 17.71 -0.27 6.19
CA SER A 102 17.36 0.64 7.26
C SER A 102 18.27 0.47 8.47
N GLU A 103 18.65 1.58 9.12
CA GLU A 103 19.33 1.55 10.42
C GLU A 103 18.51 0.83 11.49
N THR A 104 17.18 1.02 11.49
CA THR A 104 16.27 0.42 12.47
C THR A 104 16.28 -1.10 12.45
N TYR A 105 16.56 -1.71 11.28
CA TYR A 105 16.72 -3.17 11.16
C TYR A 105 17.99 -3.68 11.86
N TRP A 106 19.04 -2.86 11.94
CA TRP A 106 20.33 -3.23 12.52
C TRP A 106 20.51 -2.79 13.98
N SER A 107 19.64 -1.90 14.46
CA SER A 107 19.60 -1.47 15.86
C SER A 107 18.70 -2.35 16.74
N MET A 108 18.09 -3.41 16.18
CA MET A 108 17.28 -4.43 16.88
C MET A 108 18.13 -5.65 17.18
#